data_AF-A0A7J6TU96-F1
#
_entry.id   AF-A0A7J6TU96-F1
#
_cell.length_a   1.000
_cell.length_b   1.000
_cell.length_c   1.000
_cell.angle_alpha   90.00
_cell.angle_beta   90.00
_cell.angle_gamma   90.00
#
_symmetry.space_group_name_H-M   'P 1'
#
loop_
_entity.id
_entity.type
_entity.pdbx_description
1 polymer ?
#
loop_
_entity_poly.entity_id
_entity_poly.type
_entity_poly.pdbx_seq_one_letter_code
_entity_poly.pdbx_strand_id
1 'polypeptide(L)'
;AIRAAIGDAYVTTGKDMPEVFIPQYTSITPAAVVSPGNDHEVEQVMQICFDYYVPVVVRSDSGNSFAGQSTVQDGIVIRMDRFVSVEVEPSGFLGSEYVAEIGAGTRLLEAYTRLYDHNPPLSINGGSCPSVSVSGLAQGGAYGYSSTMWGMLADHVMAVDIVVQELGGPFKLVHATRTNDHADLLKALRGGMGGNYGVVTKWYLSAFRASEKVYIYRHQVAANSKSKADVLAKTKAYQNVMINQPSSNGLWGKVKIHSNFEMHYEGMCLCDPITSDCTDCDETMDKVDSAVQVNTWITKPSQKFTNAAYGAWSWAGCTKWADPDCPSDAVYPGTGVDPTSAMDNCWAYDWSLNENLPWKSNSVYVRETGVSERPQHLHHHF
;
A
#
# COMPACT_ATOMS: atom_id res chain seq x y z
N ALA A 1 24.19 -16.91 18.88
CA ALA A 1 24.82 -16.21 17.75
C ALA A 1 24.14 -14.86 17.50
N ILE A 2 22.88 -14.81 17.04
CA ILE A 2 22.21 -13.54 16.67
C ILE A 2 22.18 -12.52 17.81
N ARG A 3 21.82 -12.94 19.03
CA ARG A 3 21.87 -12.10 20.25
C ARG A 3 23.23 -11.42 20.47
N ALA A 4 24.33 -12.11 20.16
CA ALA A 4 25.67 -11.55 20.28
C ALA A 4 26.02 -10.60 19.12
N ALA A 5 25.41 -10.78 17.95
CA ALA A 5 25.64 -9.94 16.77
C ALA A 5 24.89 -8.61 16.86
N ILE A 6 23.59 -8.65 17.19
CA ILE A 6 22.73 -7.46 17.15
C ILE A 6 22.32 -6.95 18.53
N GLY A 7 22.59 -7.71 19.59
CA GLY A 7 22.19 -7.39 20.97
C GLY A 7 20.91 -8.09 21.43
N ASP A 8 20.84 -8.41 22.72
CA ASP A 8 19.71 -9.16 23.31
C ASP A 8 18.36 -8.45 23.22
N ALA A 9 18.37 -7.11 23.26
CA ALA A 9 17.16 -6.29 23.22
C ALA A 9 16.43 -6.36 21.86
N TYR A 10 17.11 -6.82 20.80
CA TYR A 10 16.57 -6.87 19.44
C TYR A 10 16.23 -8.28 18.98
N VAL A 11 16.22 -9.25 19.91
CA VAL A 11 15.84 -10.63 19.67
C VAL A 11 14.76 -11.04 20.67
N THR A 12 13.55 -11.25 20.16
CA THR A 12 12.40 -11.70 20.96
C THR A 12 11.96 -13.11 20.54
N THR A 13 11.05 -13.70 21.31
CA THR A 13 10.47 -15.00 20.94
C THR A 13 9.30 -14.78 19.98
N GLY A 14 8.98 -15.79 19.16
CA GLY A 14 7.83 -15.67 18.26
C GLY A 14 6.47 -15.51 18.94
N LYS A 15 6.38 -15.81 20.25
CA LYS A 15 5.16 -15.57 21.04
C LYS A 15 4.90 -14.09 21.29
N ASP A 16 5.95 -13.27 21.23
CA ASP A 16 5.88 -11.82 21.46
C ASP A 16 5.70 -11.05 20.15
N MET A 17 5.50 -11.76 19.03
CA MET A 17 5.38 -11.17 17.72
C MET A 17 4.00 -10.52 17.53
N PRO A 18 3.92 -9.27 17.03
CA PRO A 18 2.65 -8.67 16.65
C PRO A 18 1.91 -9.53 15.64
N GLU A 19 0.59 -9.65 15.82
CA GLU A 19 -0.26 -10.39 14.90
C GLU A 19 -0.08 -9.89 13.46
N VAL A 20 -0.17 -10.81 12.51
CA VAL A 20 -0.25 -10.46 11.09
C VAL A 20 -1.63 -9.90 10.78
N PHE A 21 -1.68 -8.96 9.84
CA PHE A 21 -2.95 -8.36 9.41
C PHE A 21 -3.96 -9.39 8.88
N ILE A 22 -3.49 -10.53 8.35
CA ILE A 22 -4.34 -11.59 7.79
C ILE A 22 -4.59 -12.66 8.86
N PRO A 23 -5.80 -12.76 9.45
CA PRO A 23 -6.07 -13.62 10.59
C PRO A 23 -5.84 -15.12 10.32
N GLN A 24 -5.89 -15.53 9.05
CA GLN A 24 -5.63 -16.93 8.66
C GLN A 24 -4.23 -17.42 9.05
N TYR A 25 -3.25 -16.52 9.22
CA TYR A 25 -1.86 -16.86 9.47
C TYR A 25 -1.39 -16.55 10.90
N THR A 26 -2.28 -16.11 11.80
CA THR A 26 -1.89 -15.76 13.19
C THR A 26 -1.49 -16.97 14.03
N SER A 27 -1.84 -18.19 13.62
CA SER A 27 -1.42 -19.43 14.27
C SER A 27 0.01 -19.87 13.91
N ILE A 28 0.63 -19.26 12.90
CA ILE A 28 2.00 -19.60 12.47
C ILE A 28 2.98 -18.85 13.38
N THR A 29 3.75 -19.60 14.18
CA THR A 29 4.62 -19.03 15.21
C THR A 29 6.09 -19.26 14.85
N PRO A 30 6.91 -18.20 14.74
CA PRO A 30 8.36 -18.36 14.53
C PRO A 30 9.06 -18.78 15.82
N ALA A 31 10.27 -19.34 15.70
CA ALA A 31 11.11 -19.61 16.86
C ALA A 31 11.64 -18.30 17.48
N ALA A 32 11.99 -17.33 16.63
CA ALA A 32 12.47 -16.02 17.07
C ALA A 32 12.10 -14.90 16.09
N VAL A 33 12.08 -13.69 16.61
CA VAL A 33 11.93 -12.46 15.85
C VAL A 33 13.16 -11.60 16.10
N VAL A 34 13.75 -11.07 15.04
CA VAL A 34 15.00 -10.31 15.09
C VAL A 34 14.81 -8.96 14.40
N SER A 35 15.27 -7.89 15.03
CA SER A 35 15.04 -6.52 14.56
C SER A 35 16.37 -5.79 14.35
N PRO A 36 17.10 -6.10 13.25
CA PRO A 36 18.36 -5.42 12.93
C PRO A 36 18.12 -3.91 12.70
N GLY A 37 19.13 -3.09 12.99
CA GLY A 37 19.04 -1.63 12.93
C GLY A 37 19.86 -0.97 11.82
N ASN A 38 20.65 -1.74 11.08
CA ASN A 38 21.48 -1.27 9.97
C ASN A 38 21.83 -2.45 9.05
N ASP A 39 22.36 -2.13 7.87
CA ASP A 39 22.65 -3.12 6.82
C ASP A 39 23.63 -4.21 7.29
N HIS A 40 24.66 -3.83 8.07
CA HIS A 40 25.64 -4.79 8.59
C HIS A 40 25.02 -5.79 9.58
N GLU A 41 24.10 -5.36 10.43
CA GLU A 41 23.34 -6.27 11.29
C GLU A 41 22.47 -7.23 10.47
N VAL A 42 21.90 -6.78 9.34
CA VAL A 42 21.16 -7.65 8.40
C VAL A 42 22.09 -8.69 7.78
N GLU A 43 23.28 -8.29 7.31
CA GLU A 43 24.31 -9.20 6.79
C GLU A 43 24.68 -10.28 7.81
N GLN A 44 24.96 -9.88 9.06
CA GLN A 44 25.31 -10.81 10.14
C GLN A 44 24.17 -11.78 10.46
N VAL A 45 22.94 -11.29 10.56
CA VAL A 45 21.76 -12.12 10.82
C VAL A 45 21.55 -13.13 9.70
N MET A 46 21.61 -12.69 8.44
CA MET A 46 21.45 -13.56 7.28
C MET A 46 22.55 -14.62 7.20
N GLN A 47 23.81 -14.23 7.46
CA GLN A 47 24.94 -15.17 7.49
C GLN A 47 24.74 -16.24 8.57
N ILE A 48 24.35 -15.84 9.79
CA ILE A 48 24.07 -16.80 10.87
C ILE A 48 22.92 -17.73 10.49
N CYS A 49 21.81 -17.21 9.94
CA CYS A 49 20.69 -18.06 9.55
C CYS A 49 21.08 -19.05 8.46
N PHE A 50 21.91 -18.63 7.51
CA PHE A 50 22.46 -19.47 6.45
C PHE A 50 23.36 -20.59 7.01
N ASP A 51 24.32 -20.25 7.88
CA ASP A 51 25.27 -21.22 8.47
C ASP A 51 24.58 -22.30 9.30
N TYR A 52 23.45 -21.96 9.93
CA TYR A 52 22.66 -22.87 10.77
C TYR A 52 21.45 -23.48 10.06
N TYR A 53 21.27 -23.24 8.75
CA TYR A 53 20.14 -23.74 7.95
C TYR A 53 18.76 -23.38 8.54
N VAL A 54 18.63 -22.17 9.09
CA VAL A 54 17.39 -21.70 9.69
C VAL A 54 16.50 -21.05 8.62
N PRO A 55 15.23 -21.47 8.46
CA PRO A 55 14.30 -20.78 7.57
C PRO A 55 14.09 -19.33 7.99
N VAL A 56 14.15 -18.41 7.03
CA VAL A 56 13.99 -16.98 7.27
C VAL A 56 12.85 -16.44 6.42
N VAL A 57 12.05 -15.55 7.01
CA VAL A 57 11.18 -14.65 6.26
C VAL A 57 11.44 -13.21 6.69
N VAL A 58 11.39 -12.31 5.72
CA VAL A 58 11.45 -10.87 5.99
C VAL A 58 10.03 -10.38 6.18
N ARG A 59 9.78 -9.72 7.32
CA ARG A 59 8.52 -9.06 7.59
C ARG A 59 8.78 -7.57 7.71
N SER A 60 8.29 -6.83 6.71
CA SER A 60 7.98 -5.44 6.94
C SER A 60 6.85 -5.36 7.97
N ASP A 61 6.90 -4.32 8.78
CA ASP A 61 6.21 -4.19 10.05
C ASP A 61 4.86 -4.96 10.22
N SER A 62 3.80 -4.54 9.52
CA SER A 62 2.42 -5.01 9.72
C SER A 62 2.07 -6.41 9.16
N GLY A 63 2.94 -7.05 8.37
CA GLY A 63 2.70 -8.43 7.89
C GLY A 63 1.45 -8.61 7.03
N ASN A 64 1.26 -7.75 6.02
CA ASN A 64 0.09 -7.69 5.13
C ASN A 64 0.10 -8.70 3.95
N SER A 65 0.82 -9.82 4.06
CA SER A 65 0.88 -10.81 2.97
C SER A 65 -0.38 -11.69 2.96
N PHE A 66 -1.23 -11.53 1.94
CA PHE A 66 -2.38 -12.41 1.70
C PHE A 66 -2.01 -13.87 1.40
N ALA A 67 -0.74 -14.13 1.06
CA ALA A 67 -0.21 -15.48 0.83
C ALA A 67 0.60 -16.02 2.02
N GLY A 68 0.66 -15.30 3.15
CA GLY A 68 1.38 -15.72 4.35
C GLY A 68 2.91 -15.62 4.24
N GLN A 69 3.43 -14.95 3.22
CA GLN A 69 4.89 -14.88 2.93
C GLN A 69 5.70 -14.11 4.00
N SER A 70 5.02 -13.42 4.92
CA SER A 70 5.63 -12.73 6.05
C SER A 70 5.60 -13.55 7.35
N THR A 71 5.33 -14.86 7.26
CA THR A 71 5.25 -15.78 8.40
C THR A 71 6.08 -17.03 8.16
N VAL A 72 6.60 -17.62 9.23
CA VAL A 72 7.36 -18.87 9.17
C VAL A 72 7.16 -19.66 10.46
N GLN A 73 6.94 -20.97 10.34
CA GLN A 73 6.83 -21.85 11.48
C GLN A 73 8.24 -22.26 11.95
N ASP A 74 8.52 -22.11 13.25
CA ASP A 74 9.80 -22.49 13.90
C ASP A 74 11.07 -21.88 13.27
N GLY A 75 10.92 -20.92 12.36
CA GLY A 75 12.00 -20.17 11.72
C GLY A 75 12.26 -18.83 12.38
N ILE A 76 12.95 -17.95 11.66
CA ILE A 76 13.25 -16.59 12.10
C ILE A 76 12.50 -15.59 11.23
N VAL A 77 11.83 -14.63 11.88
CA VAL A 77 11.31 -13.44 11.20
C VAL A 77 12.28 -12.29 11.40
N ILE A 78 12.80 -11.75 10.30
CA ILE A 78 13.57 -10.50 10.30
C ILE A 78 12.56 -9.34 10.16
N ARG A 79 12.42 -8.54 11.23
CA ARG A 79 11.61 -7.33 11.21
C ARG A 79 12.43 -6.14 10.74
N MET A 80 11.85 -5.38 9.82
CA MET A 80 12.44 -4.17 9.28
C MET A 80 11.92 -2.90 10.00
N ASP A 81 11.35 -3.03 11.19
CA ASP A 81 10.71 -1.96 11.96
C ASP A 81 11.66 -0.85 12.42
N ARG A 82 12.98 -1.09 12.37
CA ARG A 82 14.00 -0.07 12.62
C ARG A 82 14.52 0.62 11.34
N PHE A 83 14.09 0.16 10.16
CA PHE A 83 14.40 0.78 8.87
C PHE A 83 13.26 1.71 8.45
N VAL A 84 13.01 2.73 9.28
CA VAL A 84 11.93 3.71 9.09
C VAL A 84 12.55 5.08 8.86
N SER A 85 12.61 5.49 7.59
CA SER A 85 13.19 6.75 7.15
C SER A 85 12.51 7.21 5.86
N VAL A 86 12.45 8.52 5.68
CA VAL A 86 11.95 9.16 4.46
C VAL A 86 12.80 10.38 4.25
N GLU A 87 13.57 10.38 3.18
CA GLU A 87 14.41 11.49 2.75
C GLU A 87 14.17 11.75 1.26
N VAL A 88 14.56 12.93 0.79
CA VAL A 88 14.45 13.30 -0.63
C VAL A 88 15.84 13.60 -1.16
N GLU A 89 16.22 12.88 -2.20
CA GLU A 89 17.51 13.03 -2.85
C GLU A 89 17.60 14.35 -3.65
N PRO A 90 18.81 14.88 -3.88
CA PRO A 90 19.01 16.06 -4.71
C PRO A 90 18.40 15.91 -6.10
N SER A 91 17.87 17.00 -6.64
CA SER A 91 17.27 17.00 -7.98
C SER A 91 18.27 16.52 -9.05
N GLY A 92 17.81 15.66 -9.95
CA GLY A 92 18.64 14.99 -10.96
C GLY A 92 19.23 13.66 -10.51
N PHE A 93 19.10 13.28 -9.23
CA PHE A 93 19.45 11.94 -8.75
C PHE A 93 18.67 10.88 -9.53
N LEU A 94 19.37 9.87 -10.04
CA LEU A 94 18.85 8.84 -10.95
C LEU A 94 18.10 9.40 -12.18
N GLY A 95 18.33 10.67 -12.54
CA GLY A 95 17.68 11.34 -13.66
C GLY A 95 16.23 11.80 -13.40
N SER A 96 15.76 11.81 -12.16
CA SER A 96 14.42 12.32 -11.80
C SER A 96 14.48 13.69 -11.12
N GLU A 97 13.39 14.46 -11.22
CA GLU A 97 13.27 15.75 -10.50
C GLU A 97 13.24 15.52 -8.98
N TYR A 98 12.52 14.49 -8.54
CA TYR A 98 12.37 14.08 -7.15
C TYR A 98 12.54 12.56 -7.01
N VAL A 99 13.40 12.14 -6.08
CA VAL A 99 13.54 10.74 -5.68
C VAL A 99 13.42 10.65 -4.17
N ALA A 100 12.46 9.85 -3.70
CA ALA A 100 12.28 9.55 -2.29
C ALA A 100 13.16 8.35 -1.91
N GLU A 101 14.08 8.55 -0.98
CA GLU A 101 14.80 7.47 -0.28
C GLU A 101 13.95 7.04 0.92
N ILE A 102 13.47 5.80 0.93
CA ILE A 102 12.56 5.30 1.96
C ILE A 102 13.08 3.99 2.54
N GLY A 103 13.21 3.94 3.87
CA GLY A 103 13.59 2.75 4.60
C GLY A 103 12.56 1.62 4.44
N ALA A 104 13.03 0.37 4.36
CA ALA A 104 12.23 -0.79 4.02
C ALA A 104 11.06 -1.10 5.00
N GLY A 105 11.15 -0.65 6.24
CA GLY A 105 10.10 -0.79 7.25
C GLY A 105 8.99 0.23 7.14
N THR A 106 9.26 1.38 6.52
CA THR A 106 8.39 2.56 6.52
C THR A 106 6.99 2.23 6.03
N ARG A 107 5.99 2.53 6.86
CA ARG A 107 4.57 2.38 6.53
C ARG A 107 4.14 3.42 5.51
N LEU A 108 3.16 3.10 4.67
CA LEU A 108 2.72 4.00 3.61
C LEU A 108 2.24 5.37 4.15
N LEU A 109 1.54 5.39 5.28
CA LEU A 109 1.10 6.66 5.88
C LEU A 109 2.28 7.53 6.30
N GLU A 110 3.30 6.92 6.88
CA GLU A 110 4.49 7.64 7.31
C GLU A 110 5.30 8.16 6.12
N ALA A 111 5.38 7.37 5.04
CA ALA A 111 5.96 7.81 3.78
C ALA A 111 5.21 9.04 3.22
N TYR A 112 3.88 8.98 3.12
CA TYR A 112 3.08 10.09 2.59
C TYR A 112 3.16 11.34 3.46
N THR A 113 3.04 11.22 4.79
CA THR A 113 3.07 12.37 5.69
C THR A 113 4.42 13.07 5.67
N ARG A 114 5.52 12.31 5.80
CA ARG A 114 6.87 12.89 5.76
C ARG A 114 7.19 13.50 4.39
N LEU A 115 6.82 12.86 3.28
CA LEU A 115 7.00 13.42 1.93
C LEU A 115 6.21 14.71 1.71
N TYR A 116 5.01 14.78 2.27
CA TYR A 116 4.15 15.96 2.14
C TYR A 116 4.71 17.18 2.90
N ASP A 117 5.47 16.96 3.97
CA ASP A 117 6.12 18.01 4.76
C ASP A 117 7.33 18.67 4.06
N HIS A 118 7.77 18.14 2.90
CA HIS A 118 8.80 18.79 2.08
C HIS A 118 8.26 20.04 1.35
N ASN A 119 9.19 20.87 0.85
CA ASN A 119 8.85 22.03 0.02
C ASN A 119 9.56 21.94 -1.35
N PRO A 120 8.82 21.75 -2.46
CA PRO A 120 7.35 21.63 -2.52
C PRO A 120 6.84 20.32 -1.90
N PRO A 121 5.55 20.23 -1.52
CA PRO A 121 4.96 19.00 -1.00
C PRO A 121 5.10 17.85 -2.01
N LEU A 122 5.53 16.68 -1.56
CA LEU A 122 5.75 15.52 -2.40
C LEU A 122 4.87 14.33 -2.02
N SER A 123 4.72 13.39 -2.95
CA SER A 123 4.11 12.09 -2.72
C SER A 123 4.71 11.05 -3.66
N ILE A 124 4.36 9.78 -3.43
CA ILE A 124 4.73 8.63 -4.26
C ILE A 124 3.48 7.86 -4.67
N ASN A 125 3.59 7.03 -5.70
CA ASN A 125 2.56 6.05 -6.01
C ASN A 125 2.49 5.02 -4.88
N GLY A 126 1.31 4.46 -4.63
CA GLY A 126 1.17 3.50 -3.54
C GLY A 126 -0.18 2.81 -3.51
N GLY A 127 -0.37 2.00 -2.46
CA GLY A 127 -1.62 1.30 -2.21
C GLY A 127 -2.62 2.16 -1.44
N SER A 128 -3.66 1.49 -0.93
CA SER A 128 -4.73 2.13 -0.15
C SER A 128 -4.50 2.08 1.35
N CYS A 129 -3.87 1.01 1.86
CA CYS A 129 -3.84 0.75 3.30
C CYS A 129 -2.61 1.39 3.98
N PRO A 130 -2.81 2.24 4.99
CA PRO A 130 -1.76 3.06 5.62
C PRO A 130 -0.74 2.20 6.37
N SER A 131 -1.18 1.06 6.88
CA SER A 131 -0.36 0.13 7.66
C SER A 131 0.58 -0.69 6.78
N VAL A 132 0.36 -0.79 5.47
CA VAL A 132 1.22 -1.59 4.60
C VAL A 132 2.54 -0.86 4.40
N SER A 133 3.66 -1.54 4.64
CA SER A 133 4.99 -0.96 4.41
C SER A 133 5.31 -0.84 2.92
N VAL A 134 6.12 0.16 2.59
CA VAL A 134 6.58 0.46 1.22
C VAL A 134 7.24 -0.76 0.56
N SER A 135 8.02 -1.56 1.29
CA SER A 135 8.62 -2.78 0.74
C SER A 135 7.62 -3.81 0.24
N GLY A 136 6.54 -4.03 0.98
CA GLY A 136 5.49 -4.95 0.56
C GLY A 136 4.76 -4.44 -0.67
N LEU A 137 4.56 -3.12 -0.74
CA LEU A 137 3.92 -2.45 -1.87
C LEU A 137 4.80 -2.49 -3.14
N ALA A 138 6.07 -2.09 -3.04
CA ALA A 138 7.01 -2.07 -4.16
C ALA A 138 7.25 -3.47 -4.74
N GLN A 139 7.38 -4.48 -3.88
CA GLN A 139 7.55 -5.87 -4.30
C GLN A 139 6.25 -6.52 -4.78
N GLY A 140 5.10 -6.10 -4.27
CA GLY A 140 3.79 -6.61 -4.66
C GLY A 140 3.16 -5.92 -5.86
N GLY A 141 3.82 -4.91 -6.45
CA GLY A 141 3.25 -4.06 -7.49
C GLY A 141 2.66 -2.79 -6.89
N ALA A 142 1.72 -2.97 -5.97
CA ALA A 142 0.89 -1.95 -5.34
C ALA A 142 0.07 -1.09 -6.30
N TYR A 143 -1.23 -1.41 -6.30
CA TYR A 143 -2.25 -0.72 -7.04
C TYR A 143 -3.04 0.22 -6.12
N GLY A 144 -3.24 1.47 -6.55
CA GLY A 144 -4.02 2.50 -5.87
C GLY A 144 -4.57 3.55 -6.85
N TYR A 145 -5.10 4.66 -6.34
CA TYR A 145 -5.74 5.72 -7.17
C TYR A 145 -4.86 6.29 -8.24
N SER A 146 -3.59 6.52 -7.94
CA SER A 146 -2.67 7.09 -8.90
C SER A 146 -2.26 6.08 -9.98
N SER A 147 -2.61 4.79 -9.86
CA SER A 147 -2.07 3.75 -10.73
C SER A 147 -2.54 3.83 -12.17
N THR A 148 -3.75 4.31 -12.44
CA THR A 148 -4.22 4.49 -13.82
C THR A 148 -3.61 5.72 -14.50
N MET A 149 -3.11 6.69 -13.74
CA MET A 149 -2.45 7.89 -14.28
C MET A 149 -0.95 7.68 -14.46
N TRP A 150 -0.30 7.09 -13.45
CA TRP A 150 1.15 7.06 -13.37
C TRP A 150 1.73 5.65 -13.28
N GLY A 151 0.91 4.60 -13.26
CA GLY A 151 1.36 3.21 -13.08
C GLY A 151 1.44 2.77 -11.61
N MET A 152 1.76 1.51 -11.39
CA MET A 152 1.86 0.92 -10.05
C MET A 152 3.11 1.43 -9.31
N LEU A 153 3.19 1.29 -7.99
CA LEU A 153 4.40 1.72 -7.27
C LEU A 153 5.66 1.01 -7.78
N ALA A 154 5.54 -0.27 -8.14
CA ALA A 154 6.63 -1.03 -8.75
C ALA A 154 7.17 -0.38 -10.04
N ASP A 155 6.36 0.40 -10.75
CA ASP A 155 6.81 1.11 -11.95
C ASP A 155 7.77 2.26 -11.63
N HIS A 156 7.62 2.83 -10.43
CA HIS A 156 8.37 3.98 -9.91
C HIS A 156 9.61 3.61 -9.11
N VAL A 157 9.92 2.32 -8.94
CA VAL A 157 11.16 1.90 -8.28
C VAL A 157 12.36 2.18 -9.21
N MET A 158 13.22 3.09 -8.78
CA MET A 158 14.40 3.54 -9.51
C MET A 158 15.67 2.80 -9.07
N ALA A 159 15.80 2.54 -7.77
CA ALA A 159 16.89 1.76 -7.19
C ALA A 159 16.46 1.11 -5.86
N VAL A 160 17.28 0.18 -5.37
CA VAL A 160 17.13 -0.42 -4.03
C VAL A 160 18.50 -0.61 -3.39
N ASP A 161 18.55 -0.52 -2.07
CA ASP A 161 19.63 -1.12 -1.28
C ASP A 161 19.14 -2.46 -0.71
N ILE A 162 19.87 -3.53 -0.98
CA ILE A 162 19.47 -4.89 -0.65
C ILE A 162 20.67 -5.72 -0.21
N VAL A 163 20.50 -6.44 0.90
CA VAL A 163 21.45 -7.45 1.34
C VAL A 163 21.18 -8.76 0.61
N VAL A 164 22.16 -9.20 -0.17
CA VAL A 164 22.11 -10.43 -0.99
C VAL A 164 23.38 -11.24 -0.80
N GLN A 165 23.34 -12.51 -1.19
CA GLN A 165 24.51 -13.37 -1.26
C GLN A 165 24.77 -13.76 -2.72
N GLU A 166 25.94 -13.39 -3.25
CA GLU A 166 26.42 -13.98 -4.51
C GLU A 166 26.82 -15.44 -4.28
N LEU A 167 26.68 -16.29 -5.29
CA LEU A 167 26.92 -17.72 -5.16
C LEU A 167 28.30 -18.03 -4.55
N GLY A 168 28.31 -18.62 -3.35
CA GLY A 168 29.53 -18.98 -2.63
C GLY A 168 30.27 -17.82 -1.94
N GLY A 169 29.72 -16.60 -1.99
CA GLY A 169 30.23 -15.41 -1.31
C GLY A 169 29.53 -15.14 0.03
N PRO A 170 29.97 -14.10 0.77
CA PRO A 170 29.26 -13.61 1.95
C PRO A 170 27.98 -12.85 1.56
N PHE A 171 27.06 -12.69 2.51
CA PHE A 171 26.02 -11.67 2.40
C PHE A 171 26.65 -10.28 2.38
N LYS A 172 26.20 -9.43 1.46
CA LYS A 172 26.68 -8.05 1.30
C LYS A 172 25.55 -7.13 0.84
N LEU A 173 25.61 -5.87 1.25
CA LEU A 173 24.78 -4.81 0.71
C LEU A 173 25.12 -4.53 -0.75
N VAL A 174 24.09 -4.44 -1.59
CA VAL A 174 24.18 -4.07 -2.99
C VAL A 174 23.22 -2.93 -3.27
N HIS A 175 23.71 -1.91 -3.97
CA HIS A 175 22.88 -0.86 -4.56
C HIS A 175 22.50 -1.26 -5.99
N ALA A 176 21.24 -1.60 -6.21
CA ALA A 176 20.75 -2.05 -7.52
C ALA A 176 20.02 -0.92 -8.26
N THR A 177 20.48 -0.60 -9.47
CA THR A 177 19.88 0.42 -10.35
C THR A 177 19.58 -0.17 -11.72
N ARG A 178 18.87 0.57 -12.56
CA ARG A 178 18.63 0.15 -13.96
C ARG A 178 19.89 0.14 -14.83
N THR A 179 20.98 0.78 -14.39
CA THR A 179 22.15 1.08 -15.22
C THR A 179 23.44 0.41 -14.75
N ASN A 180 23.39 -0.39 -13.69
CA ASN A 180 24.54 -1.14 -13.19
C ASN A 180 24.34 -2.65 -13.35
N ASP A 181 25.31 -3.42 -12.89
CA ASP A 181 25.37 -4.88 -13.04
C ASP A 181 24.29 -5.64 -12.23
N HIS A 182 23.41 -4.94 -11.50
CA HIS A 182 22.33 -5.50 -10.68
C HIS A 182 20.93 -5.13 -11.20
N ALA A 183 20.83 -4.72 -12.47
CA ALA A 183 19.56 -4.30 -13.08
C ALA A 183 18.52 -5.44 -13.15
N ASP A 184 18.96 -6.70 -13.25
CA ASP A 184 18.09 -7.88 -13.21
C ASP A 184 17.46 -8.10 -11.84
N LEU A 185 18.22 -7.89 -10.76
CA LEU A 185 17.74 -7.92 -9.39
C LEU A 185 16.68 -6.83 -9.15
N LEU A 186 16.95 -5.59 -9.59
CA LEU A 186 15.96 -4.51 -9.52
C LEU A 186 14.69 -4.88 -10.30
N LYS A 187 14.83 -5.45 -11.50
CA LYS A 187 13.68 -5.90 -12.31
C LYS A 187 12.87 -7.00 -11.60
N ALA A 188 13.55 -7.93 -10.93
CA ALA A 188 12.90 -9.02 -10.20
C ALA A 188 12.13 -8.52 -8.98
N LEU A 189 12.62 -7.48 -8.31
CA LEU A 189 11.98 -6.87 -7.13
C LEU A 189 10.76 -6.01 -7.49
N ARG A 190 10.60 -5.58 -8.74
CA ARG A 190 9.47 -4.75 -9.20
C ARG A 190 8.23 -5.60 -9.50
N GLY A 191 7.47 -5.95 -8.47
CA GLY A 191 6.26 -6.77 -8.61
C GLY A 191 6.49 -8.28 -8.52
N GLY A 192 7.70 -8.74 -8.15
CA GLY A 192 8.04 -10.15 -8.03
C GLY A 192 7.59 -10.85 -6.73
N MET A 193 6.79 -10.16 -5.90
CA MET A 193 6.42 -10.55 -4.54
C MET A 193 7.64 -10.62 -3.58
N GLY A 194 7.41 -10.40 -2.29
CA GLY A 194 8.48 -10.31 -1.30
C GLY A 194 9.11 -11.65 -0.90
N GLY A 195 10.33 -11.59 -0.36
CA GLY A 195 10.99 -12.71 0.32
C GLY A 195 11.84 -13.64 -0.56
N ASN A 196 12.08 -13.27 -1.83
CA ASN A 196 12.67 -14.19 -2.81
C ASN A 196 14.16 -13.93 -3.13
N TYR A 197 14.63 -12.68 -3.02
CA TYR A 197 15.93 -12.28 -3.61
C TYR A 197 16.94 -11.70 -2.62
N GLY A 198 16.53 -11.48 -1.36
CA GLY A 198 17.37 -10.89 -0.32
C GLY A 198 16.54 -10.06 0.67
N VAL A 199 17.23 -9.25 1.47
CA VAL A 199 16.61 -8.36 2.46
C VAL A 199 16.78 -6.92 1.99
N VAL A 200 15.72 -6.33 1.44
CA VAL A 200 15.75 -4.91 1.05
C VAL A 200 15.78 -4.04 2.30
N THR A 201 16.68 -3.07 2.35
CA THR A 201 16.83 -2.14 3.47
C THR A 201 16.42 -0.71 3.11
N LYS A 202 16.55 -0.31 1.83
CA LYS A 202 16.04 0.97 1.32
C LYS A 202 15.47 0.87 -0.10
N TRP A 203 14.52 1.77 -0.38
CA TRP A 203 13.93 1.97 -1.69
C TRP A 203 14.19 3.39 -2.18
N TYR A 204 14.49 3.52 -3.47
CA TYR A 204 14.56 4.80 -4.17
C TYR A 204 13.40 4.87 -5.16
N LEU A 205 12.41 5.70 -4.85
CA LEU A 205 11.17 5.81 -5.60
C LEU A 205 11.08 7.15 -6.30
N SER A 206 10.67 7.17 -7.57
CA SER A 206 10.30 8.43 -8.21
C SER A 206 9.14 9.05 -7.44
N ALA A 207 9.30 10.30 -7.02
CA ALA A 207 8.28 11.07 -6.35
C ALA A 207 7.71 12.14 -7.30
N PHE A 208 6.54 12.67 -6.95
CA PHE A 208 5.89 13.74 -7.69
C PHE A 208 5.36 14.79 -6.71
N ARG A 209 5.11 16.01 -7.21
CA ARG A 209 4.51 17.07 -6.40
C ARG A 209 3.11 16.66 -5.97
N ALA A 210 2.87 16.62 -4.68
CA ALA A 210 1.57 16.33 -4.13
C ALA A 210 0.60 17.48 -4.42
N SER A 211 -0.63 17.15 -4.78
CA SER A 211 -1.68 18.16 -4.85
C SER A 211 -2.01 18.68 -3.45
N GLU A 212 -2.19 19.98 -3.29
CA GLU A 212 -2.65 20.53 -2.01
C GLU A 212 -4.15 20.30 -1.78
N LYS A 213 -4.89 19.99 -2.86
CA LYS A 213 -6.33 19.75 -2.82
C LYS A 213 -6.67 18.42 -3.46
N VAL A 214 -7.34 17.58 -2.68
CA VAL A 214 -7.83 16.27 -3.15
C VAL A 214 -9.32 16.18 -2.94
N TYR A 215 -10.01 15.73 -3.98
CA TYR A 215 -11.43 15.37 -3.92
C TYR A 215 -11.54 13.89 -3.67
N ILE A 216 -12.30 13.50 -2.67
CA ILE A 216 -12.67 12.10 -2.45
C ILE A 216 -14.19 12.02 -2.48
N TYR A 217 -14.69 11.15 -3.33
CA TYR A 217 -16.11 10.88 -3.40
C TYR A 217 -16.40 9.46 -2.97
N ARG A 218 -17.42 9.32 -2.13
CA ARG A 218 -18.09 8.06 -1.85
C ARG A 218 -19.57 8.25 -2.10
N HIS A 219 -20.07 7.47 -3.03
CA HIS A 219 -21.45 7.51 -3.46
C HIS A 219 -22.17 6.24 -3.04
N GLN A 220 -23.35 6.43 -2.47
CA GLN A 220 -24.31 5.35 -2.29
C GLN A 220 -25.49 5.65 -3.20
N VAL A 221 -25.76 4.78 -4.18
CA VAL A 221 -26.99 4.90 -4.95
C VAL A 221 -28.13 4.40 -4.06
N ALA A 222 -28.85 5.33 -3.42
CA ALA A 222 -29.94 5.03 -2.47
C ALA A 222 -31.10 4.20 -3.06
N ALA A 223 -31.18 4.09 -4.39
CA ALA A 223 -32.10 3.19 -5.07
C ALA A 223 -31.33 1.99 -5.60
N ASN A 224 -31.55 0.80 -5.00
CA ASN A 224 -31.07 -0.48 -5.53
C ASN A 224 -31.25 -0.51 -7.05
N SER A 225 -30.21 -0.87 -7.79
CA SER A 225 -30.41 -1.16 -9.20
C SER A 225 -31.46 -2.26 -9.31
N LYS A 226 -32.56 -1.96 -10.01
CA LYS A 226 -33.78 -2.81 -9.98
C LYS A 226 -33.63 -4.12 -10.77
N SER A 227 -32.49 -4.30 -11.46
CA SER A 227 -32.17 -5.50 -12.24
C SER A 227 -30.68 -5.55 -12.61
N LYS A 228 -30.21 -6.74 -13.02
CA LYS A 228 -28.88 -6.93 -13.65
C LYS A 228 -28.66 -6.01 -14.87
N ALA A 229 -29.71 -5.73 -15.64
CA ALA A 229 -29.61 -4.85 -16.81
C ALA A 229 -29.31 -3.40 -16.42
N ASP A 230 -29.90 -2.93 -15.31
CA ASP A 230 -29.65 -1.58 -14.77
C ASP A 230 -28.21 -1.47 -14.25
N VAL A 231 -27.72 -2.46 -13.50
CA VAL A 231 -26.31 -2.53 -13.06
C VAL A 231 -25.35 -2.45 -14.25
N LEU A 232 -25.59 -3.25 -15.29
CA LEU A 232 -24.74 -3.26 -16.48
C LEU A 232 -24.75 -1.92 -17.21
N ALA A 233 -25.92 -1.29 -17.35
CA ALA A 233 -26.05 0.01 -18.00
C ALA A 233 -25.28 1.09 -17.23
N LYS A 234 -25.44 1.15 -15.90
CA LYS A 234 -24.74 2.13 -15.05
C LYS A 234 -23.24 1.88 -14.97
N THR A 235 -22.78 0.63 -14.94
CA THR A 235 -21.34 0.32 -15.02
C THR A 235 -20.74 0.81 -16.34
N LYS A 236 -21.43 0.58 -17.48
CA LYS A 236 -20.97 1.09 -18.78
C LYS A 236 -20.99 2.61 -18.85
N ALA A 237 -22.02 3.25 -18.31
CA ALA A 237 -22.11 4.71 -18.25
C ALA A 237 -20.94 5.31 -17.44
N TYR A 238 -20.65 4.73 -16.27
CA TYR A 238 -19.49 5.09 -15.47
C TYR A 238 -18.19 4.91 -16.26
N GLN A 239 -17.94 3.71 -16.81
CA GLN A 239 -16.74 3.44 -17.61
C GLN A 239 -16.55 4.43 -18.76
N ASN A 240 -17.63 4.80 -19.45
CA ASN A 240 -17.55 5.78 -20.53
C ASN A 240 -17.12 7.16 -20.02
N VAL A 241 -17.59 7.59 -18.84
CA VAL A 241 -17.09 8.83 -18.24
C VAL A 241 -15.61 8.69 -17.91
N MET A 242 -15.21 7.59 -17.26
CA MET A 242 -13.81 7.35 -16.83
C MET A 242 -12.80 7.26 -17.98
N ILE A 243 -13.16 6.66 -19.13
CA ILE A 243 -12.26 6.51 -20.28
C ILE A 243 -12.07 7.83 -21.04
N ASN A 244 -13.06 8.73 -21.01
CA ASN A 244 -13.05 9.98 -21.77
C ASN A 244 -12.69 11.21 -20.92
N GLN A 245 -12.03 11.01 -19.80
CA GLN A 245 -11.59 12.10 -18.92
C GLN A 245 -10.40 12.86 -19.49
N PRO A 246 -10.19 14.12 -19.08
CA PRO A 246 -8.96 14.85 -19.38
C PRO A 246 -7.73 14.06 -18.88
N SER A 247 -6.67 14.03 -19.67
CA SER A 247 -5.43 13.32 -19.33
C SER A 247 -4.61 13.99 -18.22
N SER A 248 -4.96 15.21 -17.83
CA SER A 248 -4.21 16.07 -16.90
C SER A 248 -4.49 15.77 -15.42
N ASN A 249 -5.75 15.53 -15.04
CA ASN A 249 -6.22 15.48 -13.65
C ASN A 249 -7.36 14.47 -13.47
N GLY A 250 -7.16 13.24 -13.95
CA GLY A 250 -8.20 12.22 -14.00
C GLY A 250 -8.80 11.90 -12.62
N LEU A 251 -10.11 11.78 -12.59
CA LEU A 251 -10.84 11.13 -11.50
C LEU A 251 -10.49 9.63 -11.56
N TRP A 252 -9.97 9.04 -10.48
CA TRP A 252 -9.88 7.59 -10.35
C TRP A 252 -11.00 7.10 -9.46
N GLY A 253 -11.60 5.96 -9.80
CA GLY A 253 -12.55 5.36 -8.90
C GLY A 253 -12.93 3.95 -9.25
N LYS A 254 -13.40 3.22 -8.25
CA LYS A 254 -13.92 1.87 -8.35
C LYS A 254 -15.44 1.87 -8.17
N VAL A 255 -16.06 0.88 -8.80
CA VAL A 255 -17.46 0.54 -8.56
C VAL A 255 -17.49 -0.73 -7.73
N LYS A 256 -18.12 -0.69 -6.56
CA LYS A 256 -18.45 -1.89 -5.79
C LYS A 256 -19.89 -2.27 -6.08
N ILE A 257 -20.10 -3.52 -6.44
CA ILE A 257 -21.44 -4.08 -6.66
C ILE A 257 -21.68 -5.10 -5.56
N HIS A 258 -22.64 -4.80 -4.69
CA HIS A 258 -23.00 -5.66 -3.57
C HIS A 258 -23.96 -6.77 -4.00
N SER A 259 -24.12 -7.79 -3.15
CA SER A 259 -24.99 -8.94 -3.44
C SER A 259 -26.47 -8.57 -3.59
N ASN A 260 -26.90 -7.45 -3.02
CA ASN A 260 -28.23 -6.85 -3.16
C ASN A 260 -28.38 -5.95 -4.41
N PHE A 261 -27.38 -5.94 -5.31
CA PHE A 261 -27.28 -5.05 -6.48
C PHE A 261 -27.18 -3.56 -6.14
N GLU A 262 -26.81 -3.22 -4.91
CA GLU A 262 -26.40 -1.87 -4.55
C GLU A 262 -25.04 -1.56 -5.17
N MET A 263 -24.93 -0.36 -5.74
CA MET A 263 -23.70 0.10 -6.38
C MET A 263 -23.10 1.25 -5.59
N HIS A 264 -21.84 1.11 -5.18
CA HIS A 264 -21.07 2.19 -4.55
C HIS A 264 -20.00 2.65 -5.52
N TYR A 265 -20.00 3.95 -5.83
CA TYR A 265 -18.95 4.57 -6.62
C TYR A 265 -18.02 5.30 -5.67
N GLU A 266 -16.75 4.93 -5.71
CA GLU A 266 -15.73 5.50 -4.83
C GLU A 266 -14.59 6.00 -5.67
N GLY A 267 -14.11 7.20 -5.38
CA GLY A 267 -12.95 7.68 -6.09
C GLY A 267 -12.26 8.89 -5.53
N MET A 268 -11.19 9.28 -6.22
CA MET A 268 -10.32 10.40 -5.90
C MET A 268 -10.00 11.20 -7.17
N CYS A 269 -10.05 12.53 -7.07
CA CYS A 269 -9.49 13.42 -8.07
C CYS A 269 -8.37 14.26 -7.45
N LEU A 270 -7.26 14.38 -8.16
CA LEU A 270 -6.16 15.25 -7.77
C LEU A 270 -6.30 16.58 -8.51
N CYS A 271 -6.40 17.69 -7.76
CA CYS A 271 -6.34 19.00 -8.38
C CYS A 271 -4.93 19.28 -8.92
N ASP A 272 -4.81 20.26 -9.81
CA ASP A 272 -3.53 20.68 -10.34
C ASP A 272 -2.55 21.01 -9.19
N PRO A 273 -1.38 20.36 -9.11
CA PRO A 273 -0.47 20.49 -7.97
C PRO A 273 0.30 21.81 -7.93
N ILE A 274 0.18 22.67 -8.96
CA ILE A 274 0.89 23.95 -9.05
C ILE A 274 -0.07 25.12 -8.76
N THR A 275 -1.26 25.08 -9.35
CA THR A 275 -2.27 26.13 -9.30
C THR A 275 -3.37 25.85 -8.27
N SER A 276 -3.46 24.61 -7.78
CA SER A 276 -4.58 24.13 -6.96
C SER A 276 -5.95 24.31 -7.62
N ASP A 277 -5.97 24.34 -8.96
CA ASP A 277 -7.19 24.34 -9.78
C ASP A 277 -7.81 22.95 -9.80
N CYS A 278 -9.11 22.91 -9.56
CA CYS A 278 -9.90 21.69 -9.42
C CYS A 278 -11.05 21.63 -10.43
N THR A 279 -11.09 22.55 -11.41
CA THR A 279 -12.17 22.65 -12.39
C THR A 279 -12.39 21.32 -13.13
N ASP A 280 -11.31 20.66 -13.57
CA ASP A 280 -11.37 19.34 -14.21
C ASP A 280 -12.03 18.28 -13.31
N CYS A 281 -11.75 18.32 -12.00
CA CYS A 281 -12.32 17.41 -11.02
C CYS A 281 -13.83 17.65 -10.84
N ASP A 282 -14.23 18.91 -10.68
CA ASP A 282 -15.64 19.30 -10.53
C ASP A 282 -16.44 18.89 -11.79
N GLU A 283 -15.96 19.21 -12.99
CA GLU A 283 -16.62 18.83 -14.24
C GLU A 283 -16.73 17.30 -14.41
N THR A 284 -15.71 16.56 -14.02
CA THR A 284 -15.70 15.10 -14.16
C THR A 284 -16.68 14.46 -13.18
N MET A 285 -16.79 14.99 -11.96
CA MET A 285 -17.79 14.55 -11.00
C MET A 285 -19.22 14.82 -11.46
N ASP A 286 -19.48 15.98 -12.05
CA ASP A 286 -20.80 16.31 -12.61
C ASP A 286 -21.18 15.36 -13.76
N LYS A 287 -20.20 14.95 -14.57
CA LYS A 287 -20.38 13.93 -15.62
C LYS A 287 -20.69 12.56 -15.02
N VAL A 288 -20.01 12.15 -13.94
CA VAL A 288 -20.31 10.89 -13.23
C VAL A 288 -21.72 10.93 -12.65
N ASP A 289 -22.08 11.99 -11.94
CA ASP A 289 -23.41 12.13 -11.34
C ASP A 289 -24.52 12.07 -12.39
N SER A 290 -24.34 12.80 -13.49
CA SER A 290 -25.26 12.77 -14.64
C SER A 290 -25.38 11.39 -15.28
N ALA A 291 -24.27 10.64 -15.36
CA ALA A 291 -24.21 9.34 -16.03
C ALA A 291 -24.82 8.20 -15.22
N VAL A 292 -24.64 8.21 -13.88
CA VAL A 292 -25.09 7.10 -13.01
C VAL A 292 -26.23 7.47 -12.05
N GLN A 293 -26.66 8.74 -12.06
CA GLN A 293 -27.75 9.29 -11.26
C GLN A 293 -27.52 9.07 -9.76
N VAL A 294 -26.47 9.66 -9.19
CA VAL A 294 -26.15 9.44 -7.78
C VAL A 294 -27.09 10.27 -6.90
N ASN A 295 -27.99 9.59 -6.19
CA ASN A 295 -28.99 10.26 -5.35
C ASN A 295 -28.47 10.67 -3.96
N THR A 296 -27.32 10.16 -3.50
CA THR A 296 -26.76 10.47 -2.18
C THR A 296 -25.23 10.53 -2.21
N TRP A 297 -24.69 11.68 -1.79
CA TRP A 297 -23.27 11.90 -1.54
C TRP A 297 -22.95 11.61 -0.07
N ILE A 298 -22.08 10.65 0.21
CA ILE A 298 -21.58 10.38 1.58
C ILE A 298 -20.49 11.40 1.94
N THR A 299 -19.62 11.73 0.98
CA THR A 299 -18.73 12.90 1.05
C THR A 299 -19.13 13.92 -0.02
N LYS A 300 -19.36 15.18 0.36
CA LYS A 300 -19.77 16.23 -0.60
C LYS A 300 -18.53 16.80 -1.32
N PRO A 301 -18.67 17.33 -2.56
CA PRO A 301 -17.61 18.08 -3.27
C PRO A 301 -17.00 19.26 -2.48
N SER A 302 -17.69 19.73 -1.43
CA SER A 302 -17.21 20.76 -0.50
C SER A 302 -16.23 20.24 0.58
N GLN A 303 -16.11 18.92 0.77
CA GLN A 303 -15.16 18.30 1.70
C GLN A 303 -13.83 18.03 0.99
N LYS A 304 -13.18 19.13 0.58
CA LYS A 304 -11.84 19.08 -0.01
C LYS A 304 -10.84 18.83 1.11
N PHE A 305 -10.03 17.78 0.99
CA PHE A 305 -8.87 17.65 1.87
C PHE A 305 -7.86 18.71 1.46
N THR A 306 -7.46 19.56 2.40
CA THR A 306 -6.40 20.57 2.22
C THR A 306 -5.00 20.00 2.39
N ASN A 307 -4.90 18.67 2.46
CA ASN A 307 -3.66 17.91 2.57
C ASN A 307 -3.86 16.56 1.87
N ALA A 308 -3.12 16.33 0.77
CA ALA A 308 -3.24 15.10 -0.01
C ALA A 308 -2.76 13.85 0.72
N ALA A 309 -1.82 13.94 1.66
CA ALA A 309 -1.44 12.79 2.48
C ALA A 309 -2.60 12.32 3.35
N TYR A 310 -3.38 13.26 3.91
CA TYR A 310 -4.62 12.96 4.64
C TYR A 310 -5.79 12.58 3.71
N GLY A 311 -5.83 13.11 2.50
CA GLY A 311 -6.78 12.70 1.47
C GLY A 311 -6.56 11.24 1.03
N ALA A 312 -5.31 10.84 0.75
CA ALA A 312 -4.97 9.45 0.46
C ALA A 312 -5.37 8.49 1.59
N TRP A 313 -5.49 9.00 2.82
CA TRP A 313 -5.83 8.24 4.02
C TRP A 313 -7.32 8.03 4.28
N SER A 314 -8.20 9.01 4.02
CA SER A 314 -9.65 8.88 4.26
C SER A 314 -10.31 7.74 3.45
N TRP A 315 -9.56 7.12 2.55
CA TRP A 315 -10.01 6.06 1.67
C TRP A 315 -9.55 4.65 2.05
N ALA A 316 -8.60 4.48 2.97
CA ALA A 316 -7.92 3.20 3.15
C ALA A 316 -8.84 1.98 3.34
N GLY A 317 -10.07 2.17 3.85
CA GLY A 317 -11.02 1.07 4.10
C GLY A 317 -10.48 0.00 5.05
N CYS A 318 -9.29 0.25 5.62
CA CYS A 318 -8.59 -0.53 6.62
C CYS A 318 -9.09 -0.19 8.03
N THR A 319 -10.03 0.76 8.17
CA THR A 319 -10.92 0.90 9.33
C THR A 319 -12.20 0.10 9.07
N LYS A 320 -12.63 -0.72 10.04
CA LYS A 320 -13.71 -1.68 9.85
C LYS A 320 -15.06 -0.97 9.62
N TRP A 321 -15.85 -1.55 8.73
CA TRP A 321 -17.11 -1.11 8.15
C TRP A 321 -18.37 -1.29 9.03
N ALA A 322 -18.33 -1.05 10.35
CA ALA A 322 -19.51 -1.30 11.16
C ALA A 322 -19.54 -0.51 12.47
N ASP A 323 -19.56 0.82 12.40
CA ASP A 323 -20.16 1.61 13.48
C ASP A 323 -20.56 3.00 12.96
N PRO A 324 -21.86 3.39 13.00
CA PRO A 324 -22.26 4.78 12.78
C PRO A 324 -21.89 5.72 13.94
N ASP A 325 -21.57 5.18 15.13
CA ASP A 325 -21.14 5.91 16.33
C ASP A 325 -19.61 5.98 16.48
N CYS A 326 -18.85 5.26 15.64
CA CYS A 326 -17.41 5.46 15.51
C CYS A 326 -17.19 6.34 14.27
N PRO A 327 -16.82 7.62 14.45
CA PRO A 327 -16.60 8.51 13.33
C PRO A 327 -15.55 7.87 12.43
N SER A 328 -15.74 7.95 11.11
CA SER A 328 -14.66 7.72 10.17
C SER A 328 -13.43 8.46 10.71
N ASP A 329 -12.41 7.74 11.16
CA ASP A 329 -11.23 8.32 11.80
C ASP A 329 -10.39 9.14 10.82
N ALA A 330 -10.96 9.74 9.77
CA ALA A 330 -10.41 10.93 9.19
C ALA A 330 -10.20 11.97 10.32
N VAL A 331 -8.98 12.09 10.84
CA VAL A 331 -8.39 13.30 11.41
C VAL A 331 -8.64 14.39 10.38
N TYR A 332 -9.79 15.04 10.52
CA TYR A 332 -10.14 16.22 9.78
C TYR A 332 -9.21 17.36 10.22
N PRO A 333 -8.81 18.25 9.31
CA PRO A 333 -8.20 19.52 9.71
C PRO A 333 -9.12 20.23 10.71
N GLY A 334 -8.64 20.48 11.93
CA GLY A 334 -9.36 21.23 12.97
C GLY A 334 -9.75 20.48 14.25
N THR A 335 -9.50 19.17 14.36
CA THR A 335 -9.82 18.40 15.59
C THR A 335 -8.72 18.43 16.66
N GLY A 336 -7.49 18.83 16.30
CA GLY A 336 -6.34 18.89 17.21
C GLY A 336 -5.81 17.53 17.66
N VAL A 337 -6.28 16.42 17.06
CA VAL A 337 -5.86 15.06 17.39
C VAL A 337 -4.61 14.70 16.57
N ASP A 338 -3.55 14.32 17.27
CA ASP A 338 -2.32 13.81 16.67
C ASP A 338 -2.57 12.47 15.94
N PRO A 339 -2.21 12.34 14.64
CA PRO A 339 -2.39 11.12 13.86
C PRO A 339 -1.71 9.89 14.45
N THR A 340 -0.57 10.07 15.14
CA THR A 340 0.15 8.96 15.80
C THR A 340 -0.69 8.38 16.93
N SER A 341 -1.25 9.26 17.76
CA SER A 341 -2.19 8.90 18.83
C SER A 341 -3.49 8.26 18.30
N ALA A 342 -4.02 8.75 17.17
CA ALA A 342 -5.19 8.14 16.52
C ALA A 342 -4.89 6.71 16.02
N MET A 343 -3.68 6.51 15.48
CA MET A 343 -3.20 5.18 15.08
C MET A 343 -3.09 4.27 16.31
N ASP A 344 -2.41 4.70 17.37
CA ASP A 344 -2.20 3.90 18.58
C ASP A 344 -3.52 3.47 19.23
N ASN A 345 -4.54 4.34 19.21
CA ASN A 345 -5.89 4.01 19.70
C ASN A 345 -6.61 2.96 18.83
N CYS A 346 -6.44 3.01 17.51
CA CYS A 346 -6.99 2.01 16.59
C CYS A 346 -6.36 0.62 16.83
N TRP A 347 -5.06 0.56 17.13
CA TRP A 347 -4.35 -0.67 17.44
C TRP A 347 -4.61 -1.20 18.87
N ALA A 348 -4.94 -0.32 19.81
CA ALA A 348 -5.29 -0.71 21.20
C ALA A 348 -6.71 -1.28 21.33
N TYR A 349 -7.52 -1.25 20.28
CA TYR A 349 -8.88 -1.78 20.25
C TYR A 349 -8.89 -3.31 20.37
N ASP A 350 -9.76 -3.87 21.23
CA ASP A 350 -9.90 -5.33 21.38
C ASP A 350 -10.70 -5.92 20.21
N TRP A 351 -9.97 -6.44 19.23
CA TRP A 351 -10.53 -7.00 18.00
C TRP A 351 -11.24 -8.35 18.20
N SER A 352 -11.11 -9.01 19.35
CA SER A 352 -11.80 -10.27 19.66
C SER A 352 -13.32 -10.08 19.84
N LEU A 353 -13.77 -8.86 20.17
CA LEU A 353 -15.19 -8.49 20.29
C LEU A 353 -15.97 -8.56 18.96
N ASN A 354 -15.26 -8.76 17.85
CA ASN A 354 -15.77 -8.74 16.49
C ASN A 354 -15.95 -10.14 15.86
N GLU A 355 -15.68 -11.22 16.60
CA GLU A 355 -15.68 -12.62 16.12
C GLU A 355 -17.07 -13.15 15.71
N ASN A 356 -18.16 -12.53 16.19
CA ASN A 356 -19.54 -13.01 15.98
C ASN A 356 -20.36 -12.21 14.94
N LEU A 357 -19.74 -11.34 14.14
CA LEU A 357 -20.47 -10.57 13.13
C LEU A 357 -20.72 -11.39 11.83
N PRO A 358 -21.94 -11.34 11.25
CA PRO A 358 -22.39 -12.27 10.20
C PRO A 358 -21.79 -12.04 8.80
N TRP A 359 -20.89 -11.07 8.61
CA TRP A 359 -20.41 -10.64 7.30
C TRP A 359 -18.94 -11.03 7.08
N LYS A 360 -18.74 -12.29 6.66
CA LYS A 360 -17.47 -12.73 6.06
C LYS A 360 -17.34 -12.06 4.69
N SER A 361 -16.25 -11.33 4.45
CA SER A 361 -15.91 -10.84 3.11
C SER A 361 -15.63 -12.05 2.21
N ASN A 362 -16.62 -12.47 1.43
CA ASN A 362 -16.42 -13.40 0.33
C ASN A 362 -15.83 -12.61 -0.83
N SER A 363 -14.50 -12.53 -0.92
CA SER A 363 -13.84 -12.22 -2.19
C SER A 363 -14.21 -13.33 -3.17
N VAL A 364 -15.11 -13.05 -4.11
CA VAL A 364 -15.45 -14.00 -5.19
C VAL A 364 -14.26 -14.05 -6.13
N TYR A 365 -13.38 -15.04 -5.95
CA TYR A 365 -12.49 -15.50 -7.00
C TYR A 365 -13.34 -16.30 -7.99
N VAL A 366 -13.52 -15.78 -9.20
CA VAL A 366 -14.07 -16.59 -10.29
C VAL A 366 -12.99 -17.61 -10.65
N ARG A 367 -13.16 -18.85 -10.18
CA ARG A 367 -12.40 -20.01 -10.65
C ARG A 367 -12.91 -20.35 -12.05
N GLU A 368 -12.12 -20.11 -13.08
CA GLU A 368 -12.32 -20.85 -14.33
C GLU A 368 -11.91 -22.30 -14.08
N THR A 369 -12.90 -23.16 -13.88
CA THR A 369 -12.70 -24.60 -13.90
C THR A 369 -12.57 -25.04 -15.35
N GLY A 370 -11.36 -25.46 -15.74
CA GLY A 370 -11.12 -26.10 -17.03
C GLY A 370 -9.65 -26.11 -17.40
N VAL A 371 -8.87 -26.99 -16.78
CA VAL A 371 -7.46 -27.21 -17.13
C VAL A 371 -7.36 -27.82 -18.53
N SER A 372 -6.61 -27.18 -19.43
CA SER A 372 -5.43 -27.82 -20.02
C SER A 372 -4.49 -26.78 -20.67
N GLU A 373 -3.25 -26.77 -20.18
CA GLU A 373 -2.03 -26.19 -20.76
C GLU A 373 -1.74 -24.68 -20.52
N ARG A 374 -0.71 -24.43 -19.70
CA ARG A 374 0.09 -23.18 -19.65
C ARG A 374 1.12 -23.20 -20.82
N PRO A 375 1.89 -22.12 -21.09
CA PRO A 375 1.86 -20.75 -20.54
C PRO A 375 1.82 -19.67 -21.63
N GLN A 376 1.38 -18.44 -21.30
CA GLN A 376 2.06 -17.17 -21.64
C GLN A 376 1.13 -15.96 -21.43
N HIS A 377 1.63 -14.99 -20.65
CA HIS A 377 1.35 -13.55 -20.68
C HIS A 377 -0.05 -12.99 -20.35
N LEU A 378 0.03 -11.79 -19.74
CA LEU A 378 -0.94 -10.69 -19.70
C LEU A 378 -2.14 -10.84 -18.75
N HIS A 379 -1.99 -10.27 -17.55
CA HIS A 379 -3.14 -9.91 -16.74
C HIS A 379 -3.71 -8.56 -17.21
N HIS A 380 -4.75 -8.64 -18.04
CA HIS A 380 -5.76 -7.59 -18.18
C HIS A 380 -6.85 -7.82 -17.15
N HIS A 381 -7.14 -6.84 -16.28
CA HIS A 381 -8.45 -6.72 -15.65
C HIS A 381 -8.82 -5.23 -15.52
N PHE A 382 -10.09 -4.97 -15.88
CA PHE A 382 -10.71 -3.70 -16.30
C PHE A 382 -10.56 -2.49 -15.38
#